data_AF-A0A077KED0-F1
#
_entry.id   AF-A0A077KED0-F1
#
_cell.length_a   1.000
_cell.length_b   1.000
_cell.length_c   1.000
_cell.angle_alpha   90.00
_cell.angle_beta   90.00
_cell.angle_gamma   90.00
#
_symmetry.space_group_name_H-M   'P 1'
#
loop_
_entity.id
_entity.type
_entity.pdbx_description
1 polymer ?
#
loop_
_entity_poly.entity_id
_entity_poly.type
_entity_poly.pdbx_seq_one_letter_code
_entity_poly.pdbx_strand_id
1 'polypeptide(L)'
;MECLENVKKFNPNFEIKDWCYERLRSVEDIENYKFYNSEREIKDYLVPIEKIVGTTHVSYIGRRWIDLLYNMKRFSDYYNVNNFLSFTETENFTRSGIYYIRYGDLYFTGGGNHRTCQAKFSNLTYIKADLIEYIFDVKMFDIFNFLIEENLMPIIKEGGHGRYYRFSSWKIYMNSKEYYFQSFEAIEKFVKYYQDYSPSFFNNIVAKLSKQEILFSYNEQKDYTHLKSAIILYKLNNRK
;
A
#
# COMPACT_ATOMS: atom_id res chain seq x y z
N MET A 1 -28.68 18.80 -2.70
CA MET A 1 -29.75 18.92 -1.70
C MET A 1 -30.37 17.55 -1.39
N GLU A 2 -30.70 16.73 -2.39
CA GLU A 2 -31.33 15.40 -2.20
C GLU A 2 -30.56 14.42 -1.27
N CYS A 3 -29.22 14.38 -1.30
CA CYS A 3 -28.46 13.48 -0.42
C CYS A 3 -28.60 13.84 1.08
N LEU A 4 -28.68 15.13 1.43
CA LEU A 4 -28.85 15.57 2.81
C LEU A 4 -30.25 15.26 3.34
N GLU A 5 -31.27 15.37 2.48
CA GLU A 5 -32.62 14.94 2.83
C GLU A 5 -32.66 13.45 3.17
N ASN A 6 -31.92 12.61 2.43
CA ASN A 6 -31.82 11.19 2.75
C ASN A 6 -31.10 10.94 4.08
N VAL A 7 -30.06 11.71 4.43
CA VAL A 7 -29.45 11.64 5.77
C VAL A 7 -30.47 11.99 6.83
N LYS A 8 -31.19 13.10 6.67
CA LYS A 8 -32.16 13.56 7.67
C LYS A 8 -33.37 12.64 7.78
N LYS A 9 -33.73 11.91 6.73
CA LYS A 9 -34.72 10.83 6.80
C LYS A 9 -34.21 9.63 7.60
N PHE A 10 -32.95 9.25 7.39
CA PHE A 10 -32.31 8.12 8.07
C PHE A 10 -31.99 8.41 9.55
N ASN A 11 -31.43 9.59 9.82
CA ASN A 11 -31.01 10.10 11.12
C ASN A 11 -31.34 11.61 11.21
N PRO A 12 -32.54 11.98 11.70
CA PRO A 12 -33.00 13.38 11.78
C PRO A 12 -32.06 14.29 12.59
N ASN A 13 -31.43 13.71 13.62
CA ASN A 13 -30.54 14.41 14.55
C ASN A 13 -29.08 14.45 14.07
N PHE A 14 -28.79 13.96 12.85
CA PHE A 14 -27.42 13.98 12.34
C PHE A 14 -26.92 15.41 12.12
N GLU A 15 -25.77 15.72 12.70
CA GLU A 15 -25.06 16.97 12.45
C GLU A 15 -24.12 16.81 11.27
N ILE A 16 -24.23 17.72 10.29
CA ILE A 16 -23.35 17.72 9.13
C ILE A 16 -21.93 18.07 9.60
N LYS A 17 -20.98 17.22 9.24
CA LYS A 17 -19.56 17.38 9.57
C LYS A 17 -18.74 17.51 8.28
N ASP A 18 -17.56 18.12 8.36
CA ASP A 18 -16.71 18.37 7.17
C ASP A 18 -16.36 17.07 6.43
N TRP A 19 -16.14 15.98 7.16
CA TRP A 19 -15.85 14.67 6.58
C TRP A 19 -16.94 14.17 5.63
N CYS A 20 -18.19 14.64 5.74
CA CYS A 20 -19.25 14.26 4.82
C CYS A 20 -18.91 14.63 3.36
N TYR A 21 -18.11 15.67 3.17
CA TYR A 21 -17.68 16.19 1.87
C TYR A 21 -16.27 15.74 1.47
N GLU A 22 -15.55 15.03 2.35
CA GLU A 22 -14.26 14.42 2.02
C GLU A 22 -14.44 13.33 0.97
N ARG A 23 -13.45 13.23 0.08
CA ARG A 23 -13.40 12.22 -0.96
C ARG A 23 -12.82 10.92 -0.42
N LEU A 24 -13.39 9.79 -0.83
CA LEU A 24 -12.85 8.49 -0.52
C LEU A 24 -11.49 8.32 -1.20
N ARG A 25 -10.48 8.05 -0.38
CA ARG A 25 -9.10 7.84 -0.82
C ARG A 25 -8.92 6.46 -1.46
N SER A 26 -7.98 6.40 -2.41
CA SER A 26 -7.38 5.14 -2.87
C SER A 26 -6.37 4.66 -1.83
N VAL A 27 -6.15 3.34 -1.75
CA VAL A 27 -5.03 2.79 -0.96
C VAL A 27 -3.67 3.24 -1.51
N GLU A 28 -3.61 3.53 -2.81
CA GLU A 28 -2.41 4.05 -3.47
C GLU A 28 -2.06 5.48 -3.04
N ASP A 29 -2.99 6.21 -2.41
CA ASP A 29 -2.75 7.55 -1.85
C ASP A 29 -2.01 7.49 -0.50
N ILE A 30 -1.65 6.30 -0.01
CA ILE A 30 -0.89 6.11 1.22
C ILE A 30 0.59 6.34 0.92
N GLU A 31 1.23 7.15 1.77
CA GLU A 31 2.65 7.37 1.67
C GLU A 31 3.39 6.02 1.74
N ASN A 32 4.33 5.80 0.82
CA ASN A 32 5.13 4.59 0.80
C ASN A 32 4.29 3.29 0.71
N TYR A 33 3.08 3.37 0.12
CA TYR A 33 2.14 2.25 -0.05
C TYR A 33 2.81 0.96 -0.58
N LYS A 34 3.74 1.07 -1.52
CA LYS A 34 4.50 -0.03 -2.13
C LYS A 34 5.39 -0.83 -1.17
N PHE A 35 5.50 -0.42 0.09
CA PHE A 35 6.27 -1.12 1.12
C PHE A 35 5.38 -1.84 2.13
N TYR A 36 4.07 -1.79 1.97
CA TYR A 36 3.13 -2.57 2.78
C TYR A 36 2.91 -3.96 2.16
N ASN A 37 3.83 -4.89 2.45
CA ASN A 37 4.08 -6.08 1.62
C ASN A 37 3.80 -7.43 2.30
N SER A 38 3.39 -7.40 3.56
CA SER A 38 2.86 -8.57 4.26
C SER A 38 1.49 -8.23 4.84
N GLU A 39 0.67 -9.25 5.01
CA GLU A 39 -0.67 -9.09 5.55
C GLU A 39 -0.92 -10.07 6.70
N ARG A 40 -1.78 -9.67 7.62
CA ARG A 40 -2.39 -10.57 8.60
C ARG A 40 -3.89 -10.34 8.67
N GLU A 41 -4.63 -11.41 8.82
CA GLU A 41 -6.07 -11.35 9.04
C GLU A 41 -6.39 -11.32 10.53
N ILE A 42 -7.29 -10.43 10.93
CA ILE A 42 -7.83 -10.32 12.28
C ILE A 42 -9.35 -10.41 12.16
N LYS A 43 -9.92 -11.50 12.67
CA LYS A 43 -11.37 -11.68 12.70
C LYS A 43 -11.99 -10.85 13.81
N ASP A 44 -13.25 -10.45 13.64
CA ASP A 44 -14.06 -9.84 14.71
C ASP A 44 -13.46 -8.57 15.33
N TYR A 45 -12.67 -7.81 14.56
CA TYR A 45 -12.00 -6.60 15.03
C TYR A 45 -12.98 -5.42 15.14
N LEU A 46 -12.82 -4.58 16.17
CA LEU A 46 -13.57 -3.34 16.34
C LEU A 46 -12.92 -2.22 15.54
N VAL A 47 -13.38 -2.01 14.31
CA VAL A 47 -12.86 -0.97 13.41
C VAL A 47 -13.39 0.41 13.82
N PRO A 48 -12.52 1.38 14.16
CA PRO A 48 -12.94 2.74 14.49
C PRO A 48 -13.44 3.47 13.24
N ILE A 49 -14.69 3.90 13.25
CA ILE A 49 -15.37 4.48 12.07
C ILE A 49 -14.71 5.77 11.59
N GLU A 50 -14.21 6.57 12.51
CA GLU A 50 -13.54 7.84 12.23
C GLU A 50 -12.24 7.65 11.45
N LYS A 51 -11.52 6.53 11.64
CA LYS A 51 -10.29 6.22 10.91
C LYS A 51 -10.52 5.61 9.52
N ILE A 52 -11.78 5.38 9.13
CA ILE A 52 -12.13 4.88 7.79
C ILE A 52 -12.15 6.05 6.81
N VAL A 53 -11.15 6.09 5.91
CA VAL A 53 -10.89 7.25 5.04
C VAL A 53 -11.11 6.95 3.55
N GLY A 54 -11.28 5.70 3.17
CA GLY A 54 -11.31 5.33 1.76
C GLY A 54 -11.87 3.95 1.49
N THR A 55 -11.61 3.47 0.27
CA THR A 55 -12.14 2.22 -0.26
C THR A 55 -11.15 1.61 -1.26
N THR A 56 -11.18 0.30 -1.42
CA THR A 56 -10.44 -0.37 -2.50
C THR A 56 -11.22 -0.48 -3.80
N HIS A 57 -12.52 -0.12 -3.78
CA HIS A 57 -13.38 -0.31 -4.94
C HIS A 57 -13.37 0.93 -5.85
N VAL A 58 -12.81 0.76 -7.05
CA VAL A 58 -12.54 1.84 -8.03
C VAL A 58 -13.74 2.74 -8.35
N SER A 59 -14.97 2.22 -8.34
CA SER A 59 -16.17 3.03 -8.64
C SER A 59 -16.51 4.08 -7.58
N TYR A 60 -15.95 3.94 -6.36
CA TYR A 60 -16.21 4.82 -5.22
C TYR A 60 -15.04 5.74 -4.90
N ILE A 61 -13.82 5.39 -5.34
CA ILE A 61 -12.63 6.24 -5.19
C ILE A 61 -12.91 7.63 -5.79
N GLY A 62 -12.55 8.69 -5.04
CA GLY A 62 -12.74 10.08 -5.45
C GLY A 62 -14.16 10.62 -5.27
N ARG A 63 -15.17 9.78 -5.01
CA ARG A 63 -16.51 10.23 -4.61
C ARG A 63 -16.50 10.74 -3.19
N ARG A 64 -17.43 11.60 -2.81
CA ARG A 64 -17.56 12.04 -1.42
C ARG A 64 -18.39 11.05 -0.62
N TRP A 65 -18.20 10.99 0.70
CA TRP A 65 -19.03 10.17 1.58
C TRP A 65 -20.53 10.44 1.40
N ILE A 66 -20.91 11.72 1.27
CA ILE A 66 -22.29 12.12 1.03
C ILE A 66 -22.87 11.63 -0.31
N ASP A 67 -22.03 11.38 -1.31
CA ASP A 67 -22.49 10.92 -2.63
C ASP A 67 -22.86 9.43 -2.61
N LEU A 68 -22.26 8.65 -1.70
CA LEU A 68 -22.58 7.22 -1.50
C LEU A 68 -24.00 7.01 -0.96
N LEU A 69 -24.61 8.06 -0.40
CA LEU A 69 -25.95 8.00 0.19
C LEU A 69 -27.08 7.99 -0.83
N TYR A 70 -26.83 8.45 -2.06
CA TYR A 70 -27.83 8.40 -3.12
C TYR A 70 -28.32 6.96 -3.39
N ASN A 71 -27.44 5.98 -3.15
CA ASN A 71 -27.71 4.56 -3.32
C ASN A 71 -28.27 3.85 -2.06
N MET A 72 -28.55 4.57 -0.96
CA MET A 72 -29.13 3.95 0.25
C MET A 72 -30.53 3.37 0.03
N LYS A 73 -31.22 3.75 -1.06
CA LYS A 73 -32.51 3.15 -1.47
C LYS A 73 -32.45 1.62 -1.60
N ARG A 74 -31.26 1.03 -1.86
CA ARG A 74 -31.07 -0.43 -1.97
C ARG A 74 -31.23 -1.19 -0.64
N PHE A 75 -31.24 -0.49 0.49
CA PHE A 75 -31.37 -1.08 1.83
C PHE A 75 -32.60 -0.52 2.56
N SER A 76 -33.74 -0.45 1.86
CA SER A 76 -35.03 0.05 2.38
C SER A 76 -35.43 -0.60 3.70
N ASP A 77 -35.01 -1.84 3.95
CA ASP A 77 -35.37 -2.59 5.16
C ASP A 77 -34.69 -2.03 6.43
N TYR A 78 -33.61 -1.25 6.26
CA TYR A 78 -32.84 -0.61 7.33
C TYR A 78 -32.78 0.90 7.15
N TYR A 79 -33.87 1.51 6.69
CA TYR A 79 -33.94 2.91 6.26
C TYR A 79 -33.87 3.94 7.40
N ASN A 80 -33.86 3.52 8.67
CA ASN A 80 -33.67 4.41 9.82
C ASN A 80 -32.50 3.96 10.70
N VAL A 81 -31.96 4.90 11.48
CA VAL A 81 -30.80 4.68 12.36
C VAL A 81 -31.00 3.55 13.36
N ASN A 82 -32.17 3.43 13.99
CA ASN A 82 -32.42 2.40 15.01
C ASN A 82 -32.41 0.99 14.39
N ASN A 83 -33.10 0.80 13.26
CA ASN A 83 -33.10 -0.47 12.54
C ASN A 83 -31.68 -0.84 12.09
N PHE A 84 -30.89 0.14 11.64
CA PHE A 84 -29.50 -0.11 11.25
C PHE A 84 -28.64 -0.51 12.45
N LEU A 85 -28.75 0.19 13.58
CA LEU A 85 -28.03 -0.15 14.80
C LEU A 85 -28.35 -1.58 15.26
N SER A 86 -29.63 -1.96 15.32
CA SER A 86 -30.04 -3.34 15.64
C SER A 86 -29.52 -4.34 14.62
N PHE A 87 -29.49 -3.99 13.33
CA PHE A 87 -28.92 -4.86 12.30
C PHE A 87 -27.43 -5.12 12.53
N THR A 88 -26.65 -4.14 13.00
CA THR A 88 -25.21 -4.31 13.25
C THR A 88 -24.89 -5.38 14.31
N GLU A 89 -25.86 -5.72 15.16
CA GLU A 89 -25.75 -6.74 16.21
C GLU A 89 -26.08 -8.15 15.70
N THR A 90 -26.60 -8.28 14.47
CA THR A 90 -26.98 -9.57 13.89
C THR A 90 -25.78 -10.30 13.27
N GLU A 91 -25.80 -11.64 13.30
CA GLU A 91 -24.80 -12.46 12.58
C GLU A 91 -24.76 -12.15 11.08
N ASN A 92 -25.90 -11.73 10.50
CA ASN A 92 -25.98 -11.35 9.10
C ASN A 92 -25.11 -10.14 8.79
N PHE A 93 -24.98 -9.18 9.71
CA PHE A 93 -24.13 -8.02 9.49
C PHE A 93 -22.64 -8.41 9.46
N THR A 94 -22.19 -9.24 10.41
CA THR A 94 -20.79 -9.67 10.52
C THR A 94 -20.38 -10.70 9.47
N ARG A 95 -21.27 -11.62 9.06
CA ARG A 95 -20.98 -12.65 8.05
C ARG A 95 -21.07 -12.18 6.59
N SER A 96 -21.68 -11.03 6.31
CA SER A 96 -22.06 -10.64 4.95
C SER A 96 -21.00 -9.88 4.14
N GLY A 97 -19.73 -10.27 4.23
CA GLY A 97 -18.66 -9.72 3.38
C GLY A 97 -18.34 -8.24 3.64
N ILE A 98 -18.58 -7.76 4.86
CA ILE A 98 -17.99 -6.51 5.34
C ILE A 98 -16.60 -6.82 5.87
N TYR A 99 -15.60 -6.14 5.33
CA TYR A 99 -14.23 -6.24 5.81
C TYR A 99 -13.48 -4.95 5.50
N TYR A 100 -12.46 -4.71 6.30
CA TYR A 100 -11.64 -3.52 6.20
C TYR A 100 -10.20 -3.90 5.90
N ILE A 101 -9.49 -2.95 5.31
CA ILE A 101 -8.08 -3.06 5.03
C ILE A 101 -7.38 -1.92 5.77
N ARG A 102 -6.31 -2.24 6.51
CA ARG A 102 -5.54 -1.25 7.28
C ARG A 102 -4.12 -1.11 6.75
N TYR A 103 -3.68 0.15 6.66
CA TYR A 103 -2.30 0.55 6.41
C TYR A 103 -1.92 1.60 7.47
N GLY A 104 -1.06 1.22 8.42
CA GLY A 104 -0.75 2.07 9.58
C GLY A 104 -2.02 2.39 10.37
N ASP A 105 -2.33 3.68 10.53
CA ASP A 105 -3.53 4.15 11.24
C ASP A 105 -4.77 4.34 10.34
N LEU A 106 -4.66 4.14 9.03
CA LEU A 106 -5.73 4.41 8.08
C LEU A 106 -6.48 3.14 7.71
N TYR A 107 -7.81 3.23 7.63
CA TYR A 107 -8.70 2.12 7.28
C TYR A 107 -9.43 2.40 5.96
N PHE A 108 -9.58 1.34 5.17
CA PHE A 108 -10.23 1.37 3.85
C PHE A 108 -11.29 0.28 3.82
N THR A 109 -12.45 0.59 3.25
CA THR A 109 -13.47 -0.42 3.03
C THR A 109 -13.05 -1.36 1.90
N GLY A 110 -12.81 -2.63 2.24
CA GLY A 110 -12.58 -3.69 1.25
C GLY A 110 -13.90 -4.29 0.74
N GLY A 111 -14.88 -4.41 1.63
CA GLY A 111 -16.23 -4.88 1.32
C GLY A 111 -17.27 -4.17 2.19
N GLY A 112 -18.48 -3.97 1.66
CA GLY A 112 -19.56 -3.32 2.42
C GLY A 112 -19.54 -1.78 2.42
N ASN A 113 -19.13 -1.15 1.30
CA ASN A 113 -19.10 0.32 1.14
C ASN A 113 -20.39 1.03 1.60
N HIS A 114 -21.56 0.53 1.20
CA HIS A 114 -22.84 1.13 1.61
C HIS A 114 -23.10 1.03 3.11
N ARG A 115 -22.79 -0.13 3.72
CA ARG A 115 -22.94 -0.35 5.18
C ARG A 115 -21.96 0.50 5.98
N THR A 116 -20.74 0.66 5.48
CA THR A 116 -19.77 1.59 6.06
C THR A 116 -20.27 3.03 6.01
N CYS A 117 -20.81 3.44 4.86
CA CYS A 117 -21.40 4.78 4.72
C CYS A 117 -22.55 4.97 5.73
N GLN A 118 -23.51 4.04 5.80
CA GLN A 118 -24.59 4.07 6.79
C GLN A 118 -24.07 4.19 8.23
N ALA A 119 -23.04 3.43 8.58
CA ALA A 119 -22.45 3.47 9.90
C ALA A 119 -21.82 4.83 10.23
N LYS A 120 -21.10 5.46 9.27
CA LYS A 120 -20.59 6.84 9.44
C LYS A 120 -21.72 7.84 9.69
N PHE A 121 -22.85 7.72 8.98
CA PHE A 121 -24.02 8.60 9.14
C PHE A 121 -24.95 8.21 10.32
N SER A 122 -24.67 7.08 11.00
CA SER A 122 -25.39 6.63 12.21
C SER A 122 -24.76 7.11 13.51
N ASN A 123 -23.64 7.85 13.46
CA ASN A 123 -22.82 8.21 14.63
C ASN A 123 -22.32 6.99 15.43
N LEU A 124 -22.15 5.84 14.77
CA LEU A 124 -21.45 4.72 15.39
C LEU A 124 -19.98 5.09 15.62
N THR A 125 -19.40 4.56 16.70
CA THR A 125 -17.97 4.73 17.00
C THR A 125 -17.15 3.59 16.40
N TYR A 126 -17.68 2.37 16.41
CA TYR A 126 -17.01 1.17 15.92
C TYR A 126 -17.94 0.27 15.11
N ILE A 127 -17.32 -0.56 14.26
CA ILE A 127 -17.97 -1.66 13.54
C ILE A 127 -17.18 -2.94 13.83
N LYS A 128 -17.86 -4.00 14.25
CA LYS A 128 -17.24 -5.32 14.37
C LYS A 128 -17.17 -5.97 12.98
N ALA A 129 -15.97 -6.24 12.48
CA ALA A 129 -15.76 -6.82 11.16
C ALA A 129 -14.37 -7.48 11.03
N ASP A 130 -14.17 -8.24 9.96
CA ASP A 130 -12.85 -8.75 9.59
C ASP A 130 -11.93 -7.62 9.14
N LEU A 131 -10.67 -7.70 9.53
CA LEU A 131 -9.61 -6.76 9.18
C LEU A 131 -8.46 -7.50 8.50
N ILE A 132 -8.06 -7.03 7.33
CA ILE A 132 -6.79 -7.38 6.69
C ILE A 132 -5.84 -6.22 6.99
N GLU A 133 -4.85 -6.46 7.84
CA GLU A 133 -3.81 -5.47 8.10
C GLU A 133 -2.62 -5.71 7.19
N TYR A 134 -2.28 -4.70 6.40
CA TYR A 134 -1.02 -4.66 5.70
C TYR A 134 0.06 -4.03 6.58
N ILE A 135 1.22 -4.69 6.63
CA ILE A 135 2.33 -4.34 7.51
C ILE A 135 3.45 -3.71 6.69
N PHE A 136 3.99 -2.61 7.20
CA PHE A 136 5.09 -1.89 6.56
C PHE A 136 6.40 -2.69 6.65
N ASP A 137 7.00 -2.98 5.51
CA ASP A 137 8.26 -3.68 5.37
C ASP A 137 9.43 -2.69 5.44
N VAL A 138 9.82 -2.37 6.68
CA VAL A 138 10.93 -1.46 6.99
C VAL A 138 12.19 -1.84 6.23
N LYS A 139 12.50 -3.14 6.17
CA LYS A 139 13.72 -3.63 5.51
C LYS A 139 13.70 -3.33 4.00
N MET A 140 12.55 -3.51 3.37
CA MET A 140 12.39 -3.22 1.94
C MET A 140 12.46 -1.72 1.65
N PHE A 141 11.90 -0.90 2.53
CA PHE A 141 11.99 0.55 2.49
C PHE A 141 13.44 1.05 2.64
N ASP A 142 14.17 0.53 3.64
CA ASP A 142 15.57 0.90 3.89
C ASP A 142 16.47 0.56 2.70
N ILE A 143 16.30 -0.63 2.11
CA ILE A 143 17.02 -1.03 0.89
C ILE A 143 16.68 -0.10 -0.28
N PHE A 144 15.42 0.29 -0.45
CA PHE A 144 15.02 1.22 -1.50
C PHE A 144 15.68 2.59 -1.31
N ASN A 145 15.64 3.14 -0.08
CA ASN A 145 16.25 4.44 0.21
C ASN A 145 17.77 4.41 0.05
N PHE A 146 18.44 3.36 0.53
CA PHE A 146 19.87 3.18 0.33
C PHE A 146 20.24 3.24 -1.17
N LEU A 147 19.48 2.53 -2.03
CA LEU A 147 19.72 2.56 -3.47
C LEU A 147 19.47 3.95 -4.08
N ILE A 148 18.50 4.73 -3.56
CA ILE A 148 18.27 6.12 -3.97
C ILE A 148 19.45 7.02 -3.55
N GLU A 149 19.93 6.89 -2.31
CA GLU A 149 21.07 7.65 -1.77
C GLU A 149 22.36 7.36 -2.55
N GLU A 150 22.55 6.11 -2.99
CA GLU A 150 23.63 5.69 -3.87
C GLU A 150 23.39 6.03 -5.36
N ASN A 151 22.33 6.78 -5.66
CA ASN A 151 21.96 7.25 -7.00
C ASN A 151 21.67 6.12 -8.02
N LEU A 152 21.34 4.92 -7.53
CA LEU A 152 21.08 3.71 -8.33
C LEU A 152 19.65 3.64 -8.91
N MET A 153 18.81 4.63 -8.62
CA MET A 153 17.46 4.82 -9.18
C MET A 153 16.60 3.53 -9.18
N PRO A 154 16.31 2.94 -8.01
CA PRO A 154 15.54 1.70 -7.90
C PRO A 154 14.10 1.86 -8.41
N ILE A 155 13.63 0.87 -9.17
CA ILE A 155 12.25 0.71 -9.62
C ILE A 155 11.78 -0.69 -9.21
N ILE A 156 10.64 -0.77 -8.52
CA ILE A 156 10.00 -2.03 -8.16
C ILE A 156 8.87 -2.26 -9.16
N LYS A 157 8.85 -3.42 -9.81
CA LYS A 157 7.78 -3.80 -10.73
C LYS A 157 6.52 -4.14 -9.94
N GLU A 158 5.40 -3.53 -10.31
CA GLU A 158 4.10 -3.85 -9.73
C GLU A 158 3.75 -5.34 -9.97
N GLY A 159 3.29 -6.01 -8.92
CA GLY A 159 2.82 -7.41 -8.96
C GLY A 159 1.38 -7.57 -9.47
N GLY A 160 0.75 -6.47 -9.89
CA GLY A 160 -0.65 -6.39 -10.34
C GLY A 160 -1.61 -5.89 -9.25
N HIS A 161 -2.73 -5.29 -9.68
CA HIS A 161 -3.76 -4.70 -8.81
C HIS A 161 -3.22 -3.67 -7.81
N GLY A 162 -2.21 -2.88 -8.20
CA GLY A 162 -1.54 -1.90 -7.35
C GLY A 162 -0.62 -2.53 -6.30
N ARG A 163 -0.47 -3.86 -6.23
CA ARG A 163 0.26 -4.51 -5.14
C ARG A 163 1.74 -4.68 -5.48
N TYR A 164 2.56 -4.50 -4.46
CA TYR A 164 3.99 -4.73 -4.49
C TYR A 164 4.29 -5.85 -3.51
N TYR A 165 5.11 -6.80 -3.92
CA TYR A 165 5.43 -7.95 -3.10
C TYR A 165 6.93 -8.12 -3.02
N ARG A 166 7.42 -8.87 -2.04
CA ARG A 166 8.85 -9.24 -2.00
C ARG A 166 9.29 -10.03 -3.23
N PHE A 167 8.39 -10.76 -3.88
CA PHE A 167 8.66 -11.45 -5.15
C PHE A 167 8.58 -10.52 -6.38
N SER A 168 8.23 -9.24 -6.23
CA SER A 168 8.29 -8.28 -7.31
C SER A 168 9.74 -8.10 -7.77
N SER A 169 9.94 -8.05 -9.09
CA SER A 169 11.26 -7.77 -9.65
C SER A 169 11.67 -6.32 -9.42
N TRP A 170 12.95 -6.10 -9.14
CA TRP A 170 13.57 -4.79 -9.00
C TRP A 170 14.43 -4.47 -10.21
N LYS A 171 14.56 -3.18 -10.50
CA LYS A 171 15.48 -2.65 -11.51
C LYS A 171 16.29 -1.53 -10.88
N ILE A 172 17.59 -1.49 -11.17
CA ILE A 172 18.47 -0.36 -10.84
C ILE A 172 19.25 0.08 -12.08
N TYR A 173 19.82 1.28 -12.02
CA TYR A 173 20.69 1.85 -13.04
C TYR A 173 22.10 2.05 -12.49
N MET A 174 23.09 1.49 -13.16
CA MET A 174 24.50 1.61 -12.78
C MET A 174 25.36 1.71 -14.05
N ASN A 175 26.22 2.73 -14.15
CA ASN A 175 27.07 2.97 -15.33
C ASN A 175 26.28 2.97 -16.67
N SER A 176 25.14 3.66 -16.70
CA SER A 176 24.23 3.73 -17.86
C SER A 176 23.67 2.37 -18.32
N LYS A 177 23.70 1.35 -17.45
CA LYS A 177 23.15 0.02 -17.71
C LYS A 177 22.05 -0.31 -16.72
N GLU A 178 21.06 -1.06 -17.18
CA GLU A 178 19.99 -1.59 -16.37
C GLU A 178 20.36 -2.96 -15.80
N TYR A 179 20.08 -3.16 -14.52
CA TYR A 179 20.24 -4.45 -13.82
C TYR A 179 18.91 -4.87 -13.22
N TYR A 180 18.46 -6.09 -13.54
CA TYR A 180 17.17 -6.62 -13.08
C TYR A 180 17.37 -7.69 -12.01
N PHE A 181 16.70 -7.56 -10.87
CA PHE A 181 16.70 -8.53 -9.79
C PHE A 181 15.31 -9.14 -9.67
N GLN A 182 15.22 -10.47 -9.58
CA GLN A 182 13.95 -11.19 -9.66
C GLN A 182 13.11 -11.10 -8.38
N SER A 183 13.71 -10.66 -7.26
CA SER A 183 13.09 -10.64 -5.93
C SER A 183 13.76 -9.59 -5.03
N PHE A 184 13.14 -9.34 -3.88
CA PHE A 184 13.72 -8.57 -2.79
C PHE A 184 15.02 -9.20 -2.27
N GLU A 185 15.05 -10.53 -2.14
CA GLU A 185 16.24 -11.26 -1.67
C GLU A 185 17.43 -11.10 -2.63
N ALA A 186 17.16 -11.05 -3.94
CA ALA A 186 18.19 -10.80 -4.95
C ALA A 186 18.76 -9.37 -4.87
N ILE A 187 17.92 -8.35 -4.74
CA ILE A 187 18.42 -6.97 -4.58
C ILE A 187 19.08 -6.75 -3.20
N GLU A 188 18.60 -7.40 -2.15
CA GLU A 188 19.23 -7.36 -0.82
C GLU A 188 20.64 -7.95 -0.89
N LYS A 189 20.80 -9.09 -1.58
CA LYS A 189 22.13 -9.68 -1.82
C LYS A 189 23.02 -8.69 -2.57
N PHE A 190 22.51 -8.03 -3.61
CA PHE A 190 23.27 -7.01 -4.32
C PHE A 190 23.72 -5.86 -3.42
N VAL A 191 22.84 -5.34 -2.55
CA VAL A 191 23.20 -4.26 -1.63
C VAL A 191 24.34 -4.67 -0.70
N LYS A 192 24.32 -5.89 -0.16
CA LYS A 192 25.43 -6.41 0.66
C LYS A 192 26.74 -6.43 -0.14
N TYR A 193 26.72 -7.00 -1.35
CA TYR A 193 27.89 -7.00 -2.25
C TYR A 193 28.36 -5.58 -2.59
N TYR A 194 27.42 -4.66 -2.82
CA TYR A 194 27.72 -3.28 -3.13
C TYR A 194 28.43 -2.59 -1.95
N GLN A 195 27.97 -2.80 -0.72
CA GLN A 195 28.57 -2.23 0.49
C GLN A 195 29.97 -2.78 0.76
N ASP A 196 30.20 -4.07 0.52
CA ASP A 196 31.49 -4.73 0.74
C ASP A 196 32.62 -4.20 -0.16
N TYR A 197 32.28 -3.67 -1.34
CA TYR A 197 33.28 -3.14 -2.28
C TYR A 197 33.48 -1.64 -2.15
N SER A 198 34.61 -1.25 -1.57
CA SER A 198 35.08 0.14 -1.56
C SER A 198 36.18 0.36 -2.61
N PRO A 199 36.14 1.46 -3.37
CA PRO A 199 37.23 1.84 -4.27
C PRO A 199 38.54 2.02 -3.50
N SER A 200 39.57 1.30 -3.93
CA SER A 200 40.96 1.43 -3.48
C SER A 200 41.86 1.61 -4.70
N PHE A 201 43.06 2.17 -4.53
CA PHE A 201 43.96 2.47 -5.65
C PHE A 201 44.16 1.27 -6.61
N PHE A 202 44.46 0.08 -6.07
CA PHE A 202 44.62 -1.15 -6.86
C PHE A 202 43.32 -1.64 -7.48
N ASN A 203 42.21 -1.60 -6.73
CA ASN A 203 40.89 -2.01 -7.23
C ASN A 203 40.43 -1.13 -8.41
N ASN A 204 40.82 0.15 -8.43
CA ASN A 204 40.48 1.09 -9.50
C ASN A 204 41.18 0.74 -10.82
N ILE A 205 42.47 0.41 -10.76
CA ILE A 205 43.25 0.01 -11.94
C ILE A 205 42.70 -1.29 -12.50
N VAL A 206 42.47 -2.28 -11.64
CA VAL A 206 41.89 -3.57 -12.04
C VAL A 206 40.50 -3.39 -12.64
N ALA A 207 39.63 -2.56 -12.04
CA ALA A 207 38.28 -2.33 -12.54
C ALA A 207 38.27 -1.66 -13.92
N LYS A 208 39.14 -0.69 -14.18
CA LYS A 208 39.29 -0.03 -15.50
C LYS A 208 39.77 -0.99 -16.60
N LEU A 209 40.56 -2.00 -16.24
CA LEU A 209 41.11 -2.98 -17.19
C LEU A 209 40.25 -4.22 -17.35
N SER A 210 39.34 -4.49 -16.41
CA SER A 210 38.49 -5.68 -16.44
C SER A 210 37.42 -5.60 -17.53
N LYS A 211 37.22 -6.71 -18.24
CA LYS A 211 36.09 -6.88 -19.16
C LYS A 211 34.83 -7.11 -18.33
N GLN A 212 33.81 -6.27 -18.53
CA GLN A 212 32.54 -6.43 -17.84
C GLN A 212 31.71 -7.53 -18.53
N GLU A 213 31.56 -8.68 -17.87
CA GLU A 213 30.48 -9.60 -18.19
C GLU A 213 29.17 -9.06 -17.63
N ILE A 214 28.15 -8.95 -18.47
CA ILE A 214 26.86 -8.39 -18.08
C ILE A 214 25.84 -9.52 -18.11
N LEU A 215 25.36 -9.89 -16.93
CA LEU A 215 24.09 -10.58 -16.81
C LEU A 215 23.01 -9.51 -16.70
N PHE A 216 21.93 -9.63 -17.47
CA PHE A 216 20.83 -8.66 -17.40
C PHE A 216 19.84 -9.00 -16.27
N SER A 217 19.82 -10.24 -15.77
CA SER A 217 18.87 -10.71 -14.76
C SER A 217 19.55 -11.51 -13.65
N TYR A 218 19.19 -11.21 -12.41
CA TYR A 218 19.80 -11.72 -11.17
C TYR A 218 18.73 -12.36 -10.28
N ASN A 219 19.07 -13.49 -9.67
CA ASN A 219 18.31 -14.11 -8.59
C ASN A 219 19.23 -14.34 -7.39
N GLU A 220 18.68 -14.78 -6.28
CA GLU A 220 19.39 -14.97 -5.02
C GLU A 220 20.45 -16.09 -5.09
N GLN A 221 20.30 -17.07 -6.00
CA GLN A 221 21.25 -18.19 -6.15
C GLN A 221 22.49 -17.83 -6.97
N LYS A 222 22.42 -16.84 -7.88
CA LYS A 222 23.54 -16.46 -8.76
C LYS A 222 24.71 -15.85 -7.99
N ASP A 223 25.93 -16.10 -8.46
CA ASP A 223 27.12 -15.39 -8.00
C ASP A 223 27.15 -13.96 -8.59
N TYR A 224 27.47 -12.98 -7.75
CA TYR A 224 27.51 -11.55 -8.10
C TYR A 224 28.94 -11.01 -8.18
N THR A 225 29.96 -11.86 -8.02
CA THR A 225 31.38 -11.47 -8.05
C THR A 225 31.78 -10.73 -9.34
N HIS A 226 31.18 -11.04 -10.49
CA HIS A 226 31.40 -10.35 -11.76
C HIS A 226 30.97 -8.87 -11.74
N LEU A 227 30.07 -8.48 -10.82
CA LEU A 227 29.65 -7.08 -10.65
C LEU A 227 30.71 -6.20 -9.98
N LYS A 228 31.72 -6.79 -9.33
CA LYS A 228 32.72 -6.07 -8.52
C LYS A 228 33.30 -4.86 -9.26
N SER A 229 33.80 -5.07 -10.48
CA SER A 229 34.40 -3.98 -11.26
C SER A 229 33.39 -2.91 -11.66
N ALA A 230 32.16 -3.29 -11.99
CA ALA A 230 31.10 -2.34 -12.33
C ALA A 230 30.72 -1.48 -11.11
N ILE A 231 30.63 -2.07 -9.93
CA ILE A 231 30.36 -1.38 -8.66
C ILE A 231 31.48 -0.38 -8.34
N ILE A 232 32.75 -0.80 -8.43
CA ILE A 232 33.89 0.08 -8.16
C ILE A 232 33.90 1.28 -9.12
N LEU A 233 33.73 1.04 -10.42
CA LEU A 233 33.69 2.10 -11.42
C LEU A 233 32.53 3.07 -11.16
N TYR A 234 31.37 2.55 -10.80
CA TYR A 234 30.20 3.37 -10.49
C TYR A 234 30.45 4.28 -9.28
N LYS A 235 30.99 3.73 -8.19
CA LYS A 235 31.34 4.49 -6.99
C LYS A 235 32.40 5.55 -7.28
N LEU A 236 33.38 5.26 -8.14
CA LEU A 236 34.38 6.25 -8.55
C LEU A 236 33.77 7.42 -9.30
N ASN A 237 32.83 7.14 -10.21
CA ASN A 237 32.18 8.17 -11.02
C ASN A 237 31.19 9.01 -10.22
N ASN A 238 30.69 8.50 -9.09
CA ASN A 238 29.72 9.19 -8.23
C ASN A 238 30.31 9.72 -6.91
N ARG A 239 31.61 9.54 -6.65
CA ARG A 239 32.30 10.25 -5.56
C ARG A 239 32.38 11.73 -5.93
N LYS A 240 31.58 12.55 -5.25
CA LYS A 240 31.79 14.00 -5.17
C LYS A 240 33.05 14.31 -4.38
#